data_AF-A0A382S6X6-F1
#
_entry.id   AF-A0A382S6X6-F1
#
_cell.length_a   1.000
_cell.length_b   1.000
_cell.length_c   1.000
_cell.angle_alpha   90.00
_cell.angle_beta   90.00
_cell.angle_gamma   90.00
#
_symmetry.space_group_name_H-M   'P 1'
#
loop_
_entity.id
_entity.type
_entity.pdbx_description
1 polymer ?
#
loop_
_entity_poly.entity_id
_entity_poly.type
_entity_poly.pdbx_seq_one_letter_code
_entity_poly.pdbx_strand_id
1 'polypeptide(L)'
;ETMGILDNEGMLVDRRHIALMADIMTRDGMVKGVTRHGITKEKESVLARAAFEVPIAHLVEASVKGEVDNLTSVVENVMINQPVPIGTGLPELFIKMGKELKKK
;
A
#
# COMPACT_ATOMS: atom_id res chain seq x y z
N GLU A 1 -25.09 -7.36 -0.66
CA GLU A 1 -25.75 -6.14 -0.17
C GLU A 1 -25.21 -4.88 -0.84
N THR A 2 -23.90 -4.59 -0.74
CA THR A 2 -23.29 -3.37 -1.31
C THR A 2 -23.62 -3.14 -2.79
N MET A 3 -23.49 -4.17 -3.65
CA MET A 3 -23.88 -4.07 -5.07
C MET A 3 -25.33 -3.65 -5.26
N GLY A 4 -26.26 -4.25 -4.50
CA GLY A 4 -27.69 -3.92 -4.62
C GLY A 4 -28.01 -2.48 -4.18
N ILE A 5 -27.30 -1.96 -3.18
CA ILE A 5 -27.43 -0.55 -2.79
C ILE A 5 -26.90 0.36 -3.90
N LEU A 6 -25.72 0.06 -4.45
CA LEU A 6 -25.12 0.86 -5.54
C LEU A 6 -26.01 0.87 -6.79
N ASP A 7 -26.57 -0.28 -7.16
CA ASP A 7 -27.47 -0.41 -8.31
C ASP A 7 -28.77 0.37 -8.09
N ASN A 8 -29.35 0.32 -6.88
CA ASN A 8 -30.57 1.06 -6.52
C ASN A 8 -30.35 2.58 -6.56
N GLU A 9 -29.17 3.06 -6.19
CA GLU A 9 -28.77 4.47 -6.27
C GLU A 9 -28.32 4.88 -7.68
N GLY A 10 -28.38 3.98 -8.68
CA GLY A 10 -27.97 4.24 -10.06
C GLY A 10 -26.46 4.39 -10.26
N MET A 11 -25.65 3.94 -9.29
CA MET A 11 -24.18 3.99 -9.38
C MET A 11 -23.63 2.77 -10.11
N LEU A 12 -23.11 2.99 -11.32
CA LEU A 12 -22.47 1.95 -12.12
C LEU A 12 -21.05 1.68 -11.61
N VAL A 13 -20.89 0.66 -10.78
CA VAL A 13 -19.59 0.20 -10.27
C VAL A 13 -19.30 -1.20 -10.77
N ASP A 14 -18.12 -1.41 -11.34
CA ASP A 14 -17.69 -2.74 -11.75
C ASP A 14 -17.53 -3.66 -10.52
N ARG A 15 -18.12 -4.86 -10.61
CA ARG A 15 -18.10 -5.87 -9.55
C ARG A 15 -16.69 -6.18 -9.03
N ARG A 16 -15.65 -6.05 -9.87
CA ARG A 16 -14.25 -6.31 -9.49
C ARG A 16 -13.77 -5.40 -8.36
N HIS A 17 -14.24 -4.15 -8.30
CA HIS A 17 -13.91 -3.23 -7.21
C HIS A 17 -14.48 -3.71 -5.87
N ILE A 18 -15.74 -4.15 -5.88
CA ILE A 18 -16.42 -4.64 -4.69
C ILE A 18 -15.86 -6.00 -4.25
N ALA A 19 -15.53 -6.87 -5.20
CA ALA A 19 -14.88 -8.15 -4.94
C ALA A 19 -13.51 -7.96 -4.27
N LEU A 20 -12.65 -7.08 -4.83
CA LEU A 20 -11.36 -6.75 -4.23
C LEU A 20 -11.50 -6.20 -2.81
N MET A 21 -12.50 -5.34 -2.59
CA MET A 21 -12.79 -4.80 -1.27
C MET A 21 -13.17 -5.91 -0.27
N ALA A 22 -14.03 -6.84 -0.70
CA ALA A 22 -14.44 -7.97 0.12
C ALA A 22 -13.26 -8.91 0.45
N ASP A 23 -12.38 -9.17 -0.52
CA ASP A 23 -11.17 -9.97 -0.32
C ASP A 23 -10.24 -9.32 0.72
N ILE A 24 -10.01 -8.00 0.61
CA ILE A 24 -9.20 -7.26 1.60
C ILE A 24 -9.84 -7.33 3.00
N MET A 25 -11.16 -7.24 3.10
CA MET A 25 -11.89 -7.31 4.37
C MET A 25 -11.89 -8.72 5.00
N THR A 26 -11.60 -9.78 4.23
CA THR A 26 -11.77 -11.18 4.68
C THR A 26 -10.51 -12.04 4.58
N ARG A 27 -9.41 -11.50 4.05
CA ARG A 27 -8.15 -12.23 3.79
C ARG A 27 -7.63 -13.05 4.96
N ASP A 28 -7.80 -12.56 6.19
CA ASP A 28 -7.22 -13.19 7.38
C ASP A 28 -8.22 -14.12 8.11
N GLY A 29 -9.30 -14.51 7.44
CA GLY A 29 -10.31 -15.45 7.97
C GLY A 29 -11.34 -14.83 8.93
N MET A 30 -11.28 -13.52 9.15
CA MET A 30 -12.27 -12.75 9.90
C MET A 30 -12.67 -11.51 9.11
N VAL A 31 -13.91 -11.06 9.26
CA VAL A 31 -14.40 -9.83 8.60
C VAL A 31 -13.87 -8.59 9.35
N LYS A 32 -13.04 -7.80 8.69
CA LYS A 32 -12.46 -6.55 9.22
C LYS A 32 -13.00 -5.33 8.50
N GLY A 33 -13.29 -4.28 9.27
CA GLY A 33 -13.72 -2.99 8.72
C GLY A 33 -12.56 -2.13 8.21
N VAL A 34 -12.88 -1.16 7.34
CA VAL A 34 -11.94 -0.12 6.88
C VAL A 34 -11.85 1.00 7.91
N THR A 35 -11.26 0.71 9.06
CA THR A 35 -11.10 1.68 10.15
C THR A 35 -9.71 1.56 10.76
N ARG A 36 -9.33 2.52 11.62
CA ARG A 36 -8.07 2.47 12.37
C ARG A 36 -7.86 1.22 13.23
N HIS A 37 -8.93 0.50 13.58
CA HIS A 37 -8.85 -0.74 14.36
C HIS A 37 -8.94 -2.01 13.50
N GLY A 38 -9.27 -1.87 12.21
CA GLY A 38 -9.36 -2.98 11.27
C GLY A 38 -8.14 -3.01 10.36
N ILE A 39 -8.38 -2.99 9.05
CA ILE A 39 -7.35 -3.18 8.01
C ILE A 39 -6.17 -2.19 8.14
N THR A 40 -6.42 -0.96 8.60
CA THR A 40 -5.36 0.07 8.71
C THR A 40 -4.32 -0.26 9.78
N LYS A 41 -4.71 -0.96 10.87
CA LYS A 41 -3.79 -1.36 11.94
C LYS A 41 -2.75 -2.38 11.45
N GLU A 42 -3.10 -3.13 10.42
CA GLU A 42 -2.33 -4.26 9.90
C GLU A 42 -1.37 -3.88 8.79
N LYS A 43 -1.28 -2.59 8.45
CA LYS A 43 -0.21 -2.10 7.60
C LYS A 43 1.14 -2.40 8.26
N GLU A 44 2.03 -3.01 7.50
CA GLU A 44 3.38 -3.36 7.96
C GLU A 44 4.24 -2.10 8.21
N SER A 45 4.09 -1.07 7.36
CA SER A 45 4.84 0.17 7.51
C SER A 45 4.37 0.99 8.72
N VAL A 46 5.33 1.31 9.60
CA VAL A 46 5.13 2.20 10.75
C VAL A 46 4.75 3.59 10.28
N LEU A 47 5.43 4.10 9.25
CA LEU A 47 5.15 5.41 8.66
C LEU A 47 3.75 5.44 8.03
N ALA A 48 3.34 4.35 7.36
CA ALA A 48 2.01 4.24 6.78
C ALA A 48 0.90 4.16 7.83
N ARG A 49 1.15 3.58 9.01
CA ARG A 49 0.22 3.63 10.16
C ARG A 49 0.19 5.02 10.79
N ALA A 50 1.35 5.63 11.01
CA ALA A 50 1.46 6.98 11.58
C ALA A 50 0.76 8.05 10.73
N ALA A 51 0.69 7.86 9.41
CA ALA A 51 -0.06 8.72 8.49
C ALA A 51 -1.57 8.76 8.76
N PHE A 52 -2.13 7.84 9.55
CA PHE A 52 -3.58 7.72 9.76
C PHE A 52 -3.98 7.87 11.23
N GLU A 53 -4.75 8.93 11.52
CA GLU A 53 -5.44 9.25 12.80
C GLU A 53 -4.56 9.47 14.06
N VAL A 54 -3.48 8.72 14.33
CA VAL A 54 -2.70 8.85 15.58
C VAL A 54 -1.17 8.66 15.39
N PRO A 55 -0.46 9.65 14.82
CA PRO A 55 0.96 9.52 14.45
C PRO A 55 1.91 9.25 15.64
N ILE A 56 1.75 10.01 16.73
CA ILE A 56 2.69 9.95 17.87
C ILE A 56 2.64 8.59 18.56
N ALA A 57 1.44 8.04 18.78
CA ALA A 57 1.28 6.74 19.43
C ALA A 57 1.96 5.63 18.61
N HIS A 58 1.78 5.63 17.29
CA HIS A 58 2.40 4.66 16.40
C HIS A 58 3.93 4.75 16.39
N LEU A 59 4.48 5.96 16.35
CA LEU A 59 5.94 6.14 16.37
C LEU A 59 6.57 5.73 17.71
N VAL A 60 5.95 6.08 18.83
CA VAL A 60 6.43 5.70 20.16
C VAL A 60 6.38 4.19 20.36
N GLU A 61 5.26 3.55 20.02
CA GLU A 61 5.11 2.10 20.14
C GLU A 61 6.13 1.34 19.27
N ALA A 62 6.31 1.78 18.03
CA ALA A 62 7.30 1.21 17.11
C ALA A 62 8.73 1.40 17.63
N SER A 63 9.04 2.56 18.22
CA SER A 63 10.36 2.85 18.80
C SER A 63 10.67 1.94 19.98
N VAL A 64 9.68 1.69 20.85
CA VAL A 64 9.82 0.78 22.00
C VAL A 64 10.02 -0.67 21.56
N LYS A 65 9.31 -1.09 20.50
CA LYS A 65 9.42 -2.44 19.93
C LYS A 65 10.64 -2.65 19.03
N GLY A 66 11.30 -1.57 18.60
CA GLY A 66 12.40 -1.63 17.63
C GLY A 66 11.94 -2.06 16.24
N GLU A 67 10.74 -1.67 15.82
CA GLU A 67 10.22 -2.01 14.49
C GLU A 67 11.05 -1.36 13.37
N VAL A 68 11.27 -2.09 12.28
CA VAL A 68 11.99 -1.62 11.09
C VAL A 68 11.01 -1.51 9.94
N ASP A 69 10.98 -0.34 9.30
CA ASP A 69 10.14 -0.08 8.13
C ASP A 69 10.92 -0.41 6.85
N ASN A 70 10.40 -1.34 6.04
CA ASN A 70 11.04 -1.81 4.81
C ASN A 70 10.71 -0.95 3.58
N LEU A 71 9.91 0.11 3.72
CA LEU A 71 9.61 1.04 2.63
C LEU A 71 9.01 0.35 1.40
N THR A 72 8.05 -0.55 1.60
CA THR A 72 7.47 -1.36 0.52
C THR A 72 6.14 -0.80 0.00
N SER A 73 5.50 0.10 0.73
CA SER A 73 4.22 0.71 0.40
C SER A 73 4.38 2.14 -0.13
N VAL A 74 3.28 2.64 -0.71
CA VAL A 74 3.21 3.95 -1.36
C VAL A 74 3.43 5.10 -0.38
N VAL A 75 2.86 5.01 0.81
CA VAL A 75 2.78 6.15 1.74
C VAL A 75 4.16 6.59 2.17
N GLU A 76 4.96 5.65 2.65
CA GLU A 76 6.28 5.91 3.19
C GLU A 76 7.30 6.31 2.12
N ASN A 77 7.25 5.70 0.93
CA ASN A 77 8.09 6.12 -0.21
C ASN A 77 7.79 7.55 -0.66
N VAL A 78 6.51 7.94 -0.70
CA VAL A 78 6.13 9.33 -1.01
C VAL A 78 6.62 10.28 0.08
N MET A 79 6.49 9.92 1.35
CA MET A 79 6.95 10.76 2.47
C MET A 79 8.45 11.08 2.42
N ILE A 80 9.28 10.11 2.04
CA ILE A 80 10.74 10.27 1.96
C ILE A 80 11.24 10.62 0.55
N ASN A 81 10.32 10.89 -0.38
CA ASN A 81 10.61 11.28 -1.76
C ASN A 81 11.45 10.25 -2.54
N GLN A 82 11.06 8.98 -2.46
CA GLN A 82 11.63 7.87 -3.21
C GLN A 82 10.64 7.34 -4.27
N PRO A 83 11.13 6.71 -5.36
CA PRO A 83 10.27 6.03 -6.32
C PRO A 83 9.41 4.96 -5.64
N VAL A 84 8.10 5.00 -5.87
CA VAL A 84 7.18 4.01 -5.30
C VAL A 84 7.33 2.68 -6.03
N PRO A 85 7.45 1.53 -5.33
CA PRO A 85 7.65 0.21 -5.93
C PRO A 85 6.36 -0.40 -6.51
N ILE A 86 5.57 0.39 -7.25
CA ILE A 86 4.39 -0.06 -8.00
C ILE A 86 4.35 0.60 -9.38
N GLY A 87 3.61 0.02 -10.33
CA GLY A 87 3.43 0.60 -11.66
C GLY A 87 4.76 0.84 -12.37
N THR A 88 5.05 2.10 -12.72
CA THR A 88 6.30 2.47 -13.42
C THR A 88 7.56 2.37 -12.55
N GLY A 89 7.42 2.29 -11.23
CA GLY A 89 8.56 2.07 -10.33
C GLY A 89 8.96 0.60 -10.16
N LEU A 90 8.21 -0.35 -10.75
CA LEU A 90 8.56 -1.78 -10.74
C LEU A 90 9.73 -2.12 -11.70
N PRO A 91 9.73 -1.71 -12.97
CA PRO A 91 10.83 -2.03 -13.86
C PRO A 91 12.05 -1.13 -13.62
N GLU A 92 13.23 -1.73 -13.49
CA GLU A 92 14.50 -1.03 -13.55
C GLU A 92 14.94 -0.82 -15.01
N LEU A 93 15.44 0.38 -15.31
CA LEU A 93 15.94 0.74 -16.64
C LEU A 93 17.46 0.64 -16.66
N PHE A 94 17.98 -0.25 -17.49
CA PHE A 94 19.42 -0.40 -17.73
C PHE A 94 19.82 0.14 -19.09
N ILE A 95 20.85 0.97 -19.12
CA ILE A 95 21.44 1.44 -20.36
C ILE A 95 22.55 0.47 -20.78
N LYS A 96 22.44 -0.07 -22.00
CA LYS A 96 23.50 -0.91 -22.58
C LYS A 96 24.66 -0.02 -23.03
N MET A 97 25.73 0.00 -22.27
CA MET A 97 26.98 0.65 -22.70
C MET A 97 27.59 -0.13 -23.87
N GLY A 98 27.84 0.54 -24.99
CA GLY A 98 28.44 -0.06 -26.19
C GLY A 98 29.84 -0.62 -25.90
N LYS A 99 30.19 -1.76 -26.50
CA LYS A 99 31.56 -2.30 -26.41
C LYS A 99 32.52 -1.26 -27.01
N GLU A 100 33.57 -0.90 -26.27
CA GLU A 100 34.68 -0.12 -26.83
C GLU A 100 35.18 -0.79 -28.12
N LEU A 101 35.13 -0.06 -29.22
CA LEU A 101 35.75 -0.46 -30.48
C LEU A 101 37.25 -0.57 -30.20
N LYS A 102 37.77 -1.81 -30.12
CA LYS A 102 39.22 -2.06 -30.11
C LYS A 102 39.81 -1.35 -31.33
N LYS A 103 40.55 -0.26 -31.11
CA LYS A 103 41.40 0.35 -32.13
C LYS A 103 42.36 -0.74 -32.62
N LYS A 104 42.26 -1.09 -33.91
CA LYS A 104 43.29 -1.84 -34.63
C LYS A 104 44.50 -0.95 -34.85
#